data_AF-A0A512BIP1-F1
#
_entry.id   AF-A0A512BIP1-F1
#
_cell.length_a   1.000
_cell.length_b   1.000
_cell.length_c   1.000
_cell.angle_alpha   90.00
_cell.angle_beta   90.00
_cell.angle_gamma   90.00
#
_symmetry.space_group_name_H-M   'P 1'
#
loop_
_entity.id
_entity.type
_entity.pdbx_description
1 polymer ?
#
loop_
_entity_poly.entity_id
_entity_poly.type
_entity_poly.pdbx_seq_one_letter_code
_entity_poly.pdbx_strand_id
1 'polypeptide(L)'
;MIGAIIYATTIVTKKFTGTKTFSAFSGWQLANDALHVMQHDQVDTNKIKDKEVKDFIRFTMHLFDTTKQTFPDSGATAVFMWHINSPLKKYMTVYPRRSNYYFKTWNAVGPIYNNFGKAVILQNPGSYVKHFVVPNLKAYLFPPLEMYETYMEDHDTIAAVAQRYYHYKSNKSPKHHPILYAVAFEPMRYISIIINLVFILCYIGYFVSDKYKKEPRLYNQALLCFTAFYIGNFFFIVLLAPSVMRYNIFITTLSFPILLYLIQQASSLANKRSINEIIAAA
;
A
#
# COMPACT_ATOMS: atom_id res chain seq x y z
N MET A 1 -1.84 -22.44 -8.04
CA MET A 1 -0.55 -21.99 -7.46
C MET A 1 -0.73 -21.13 -6.20
N ILE A 2 -1.46 -19.99 -6.25
CA ILE A 2 -1.63 -19.08 -5.09
C ILE A 2 -2.24 -19.77 -3.86
N GLY A 3 -3.30 -20.56 -4.02
CA GLY A 3 -3.91 -21.28 -2.90
C GLY A 3 -2.97 -22.27 -2.19
N ALA A 4 -2.07 -22.90 -2.93
CA ALA A 4 -1.06 -23.81 -2.35
C ALA A 4 -0.03 -23.04 -1.51
N ILE A 5 0.40 -21.86 -1.97
CA ILE A 5 1.29 -20.97 -1.21
C ILE A 5 0.59 -20.52 0.07
N ILE A 6 -0.65 -20.05 -0.03
CA ILE A 6 -1.43 -19.61 1.14
C ILE A 6 -1.54 -20.73 2.16
N TYR A 7 -1.88 -21.94 1.72
CA TYR A 7 -2.00 -23.11 2.57
C TYR A 7 -0.67 -23.49 3.23
N ALA A 8 0.40 -23.63 2.45
CA ALA A 8 1.72 -24.00 2.94
C ALA A 8 2.24 -22.99 3.97
N THR A 9 2.19 -21.69 3.66
CA THR A 9 2.60 -20.63 4.59
C THR A 9 1.74 -20.64 5.85
N THR A 10 0.42 -20.85 5.75
CA THR A 10 -0.45 -20.91 6.93
C THR A 10 -0.08 -22.06 7.88
N ILE A 11 0.27 -23.23 7.33
CA ILE A 11 0.75 -24.37 8.14
C ILE A 11 2.05 -24.02 8.84
N VAL A 12 3.00 -23.45 8.10
CA VAL A 12 4.30 -23.06 8.62
C VAL A 12 4.15 -22.02 9.73
N THR A 13 3.36 -20.97 9.51
CA THR A 13 3.07 -19.95 10.53
C THR A 13 2.43 -20.55 11.77
N LYS A 14 1.46 -21.47 11.62
CA LYS A 14 0.85 -22.19 12.75
C LYS A 14 1.90 -22.97 13.55
N LYS A 15 2.80 -23.67 12.88
CA LYS A 15 3.87 -24.45 13.53
C LYS A 15 4.81 -23.56 14.35
N PHE A 16 5.20 -22.39 13.83
CA PHE A 16 6.16 -21.51 14.49
C PHE A 16 5.54 -20.57 15.53
N THR A 17 4.31 -20.13 15.33
CA THR A 17 3.69 -19.07 16.14
C THR A 17 2.51 -19.55 16.97
N GLY A 18 1.99 -20.75 16.70
CA GLY A 18 0.73 -21.25 17.28
C GLY A 18 -0.52 -20.67 16.62
N THR A 19 -0.39 -19.66 15.74
CA THR A 19 -1.52 -18.98 15.11
C THR A 19 -1.69 -19.40 13.66
N LYS A 20 -2.89 -19.87 13.32
CA LYS A 20 -3.23 -20.28 11.95
C LYS A 20 -3.59 -19.06 11.10
N THR A 21 -2.58 -18.40 10.54
CA THR A 21 -2.77 -17.28 9.62
C THR A 21 -1.76 -17.33 8.47
N PHE A 22 -2.20 -16.92 7.28
CA PHE A 22 -1.30 -16.75 6.14
C PHE A 22 -0.34 -15.58 6.38
N SER A 23 -0.89 -14.45 6.82
CA SER A 23 -0.15 -13.23 7.09
C SER A 23 -0.84 -12.44 8.17
N ALA A 24 -0.22 -12.34 9.35
CA ALA A 24 -0.69 -11.45 10.39
C ALA A 24 -0.67 -9.99 9.94
N PHE A 25 0.28 -9.62 9.08
CA PHE A 25 0.44 -8.25 8.55
C PHE A 25 -0.86 -7.71 7.95
N SER A 26 -1.63 -8.54 7.23
CA SER A 26 -2.93 -8.13 6.66
C SER A 26 -3.93 -7.65 7.72
N GLY A 27 -3.99 -8.33 8.87
CA GLY A 27 -4.84 -7.92 9.99
C GLY A 27 -4.36 -6.64 10.65
N TRP A 28 -3.04 -6.47 10.76
CA TRP A 28 -2.44 -5.24 11.27
C TRP A 28 -2.69 -4.03 10.36
N GLN A 29 -2.61 -4.20 9.03
CA GLN A 29 -2.95 -3.15 8.07
C GLN A 29 -4.41 -2.76 8.19
N LEU A 30 -5.32 -3.73 8.15
CA LEU A 30 -6.75 -3.43 8.24
C LEU A 30 -7.13 -2.76 9.56
N ALA A 31 -6.49 -3.14 10.66
CA ALA A 31 -6.68 -2.48 11.94
C ALA A 31 -6.10 -1.06 11.98
N ASN A 32 -4.95 -0.81 11.34
CA ASN A 32 -4.41 0.53 11.19
C ASN A 32 -5.38 1.44 10.45
N ASP A 33 -5.95 0.95 9.36
CA ASP A 33 -6.87 1.72 8.53
C ASP A 33 -8.19 1.99 9.27
N ALA A 34 -8.65 1.04 10.08
CA ALA A 34 -9.79 1.22 10.99
C ALA A 34 -9.51 2.22 12.12
N LEU A 35 -8.28 2.32 12.61
CA LEU A 35 -7.94 3.31 13.64
C LEU A 35 -7.97 4.74 13.11
N HIS A 36 -7.70 4.96 11.82
CA HIS A 36 -7.97 6.26 11.18
C HIS A 36 -9.45 6.64 11.25
N VAL A 37 -10.37 5.66 11.23
CA VAL A 37 -11.80 5.91 11.42
C VAL A 37 -12.15 6.16 12.89
N MET A 38 -11.62 5.35 13.80
CA MET A 38 -11.93 5.46 15.23
C MET A 38 -11.41 6.72 15.92
N GLN A 39 -10.51 7.47 15.27
CA GLN A 39 -10.16 8.82 15.73
C GLN A 39 -11.33 9.81 15.62
N HIS A 40 -12.29 9.55 14.73
CA HIS A 40 -13.40 10.46 14.41
C HIS A 40 -14.75 9.91 14.81
N ASP A 41 -14.94 8.59 14.67
CA ASP A 41 -16.24 7.96 14.80
C ASP A 41 -16.25 6.86 15.85
N GLN A 42 -17.33 6.84 16.62
CA GLN A 42 -17.57 5.83 17.64
C GLN A 42 -17.99 4.50 17.00
N VAL A 43 -17.74 3.40 17.72
CA VAL A 43 -18.05 2.04 17.26
C VAL A 43 -19.04 1.41 18.23
N ASP A 44 -20.17 0.91 17.72
CA ASP A 44 -21.17 0.24 18.56
C ASP A 44 -20.70 -1.16 18.94
N THR A 45 -20.17 -1.27 20.17
CA THR A 45 -19.67 -2.53 20.70
C THR A 45 -20.77 -3.59 20.86
N ASN A 46 -22.06 -3.24 20.89
CA ASN A 46 -23.15 -4.21 21.02
C ASN A 46 -23.30 -5.10 19.78
N LYS A 47 -22.94 -4.58 18.60
CA LYS A 47 -22.98 -5.30 17.32
C LYS A 47 -21.84 -6.31 17.14
N ILE A 48 -20.85 -6.30 18.04
CA ILE A 48 -19.68 -7.17 17.96
C ILE A 48 -19.91 -8.45 18.77
N LYS A 49 -19.78 -9.63 18.16
CA LYS A 49 -19.95 -10.90 18.89
C LYS A 49 -18.66 -11.38 19.56
N ASP A 50 -17.53 -11.14 18.91
CA ASP A 50 -16.21 -11.59 19.37
C ASP A 50 -15.75 -10.79 20.61
N LYS A 51 -15.49 -11.51 21.70
CA LYS A 51 -15.06 -10.92 22.97
C LYS A 51 -13.68 -10.26 22.86
N GLU A 52 -12.72 -10.90 22.19
CA GLU A 52 -11.36 -10.35 22.07
C GLU A 52 -11.37 -9.07 21.23
N VAL A 53 -12.25 -8.99 20.22
CA VAL A 53 -12.46 -7.77 19.44
C VAL A 53 -13.13 -6.68 20.28
N LYS A 54 -14.17 -7.01 21.06
CA LYS A 54 -14.82 -6.06 21.99
C LYS A 54 -13.83 -5.48 22.99
N ASP A 55 -13.03 -6.33 23.61
CA ASP A 55 -12.04 -5.93 24.60
C ASP A 55 -10.99 -5.00 23.97
N PHE A 56 -10.57 -5.29 22.73
CA PHE A 56 -9.66 -4.41 21.99
C PHE A 56 -10.28 -3.06 21.58
N ILE A 57 -11.56 -3.02 21.17
CA ILE A 57 -12.26 -1.76 20.88
C ILE A 57 -12.32 -0.88 22.13
N ARG A 58 -12.73 -1.46 23.27
CA ARG A 58 -12.78 -0.73 24.55
C ARG A 58 -11.42 -0.22 24.98
N PHE A 59 -10.38 -1.05 24.84
CA PHE A 59 -9.00 -0.65 25.09
C PHE A 59 -8.59 0.54 24.23
N THR A 60 -8.92 0.50 22.94
CA THR A 60 -8.59 1.57 21.97
C THR A 60 -9.32 2.87 22.32
N MET A 61 -10.62 2.81 22.57
CA MET A 61 -11.43 3.98 22.97
C MET A 61 -10.86 4.61 24.24
N HIS A 62 -10.60 3.79 25.27
CA HIS A 62 -10.01 4.28 26.51
C HIS A 62 -8.64 4.94 26.28
N LEU A 63 -7.80 4.39 25.40
CA LEU A 63 -6.51 4.97 25.09
C LEU A 63 -6.65 6.33 24.38
N PHE A 64 -7.56 6.46 23.43
CA PHE A 64 -7.82 7.75 22.77
C PHE A 64 -8.40 8.80 23.73
N ASP A 65 -9.27 8.40 24.66
CA ASP A 65 -9.89 9.31 25.63
C ASP A 65 -8.90 9.78 26.71
N THR A 66 -7.98 8.91 27.14
CA THR A 66 -7.09 9.18 28.29
C THR A 66 -5.71 9.69 27.92
N THR A 67 -5.25 9.46 26.68
CA THR A 67 -3.93 9.92 26.26
C THR A 67 -4.02 11.25 25.53
N LYS A 68 -3.08 12.16 25.84
CA LYS A 68 -2.85 13.37 25.02
C LYS A 68 -2.10 13.06 23.71
N GLN A 69 -1.91 11.78 23.38
CA GLN A 69 -1.17 11.36 22.20
C GLN A 69 -2.03 11.65 20.97
N THR A 70 -1.62 12.66 20.22
CA THR A 70 -2.20 12.92 18.90
C THR A 70 -1.51 12.04 17.87
N PHE A 71 -2.29 11.55 16.91
CA PHE A 71 -1.77 10.90 15.71
C PHE A 71 -2.06 11.82 14.51
N PRO A 72 -1.24 11.77 13.45
CA PRO A 72 -1.47 12.59 12.27
C PRO A 72 -2.84 12.31 11.66
N ASP A 73 -3.67 13.34 11.54
CA ASP A 73 -4.99 13.26 10.92
C ASP A 73 -4.98 13.62 9.42
N SER A 74 -3.84 14.14 8.93
CA SER A 74 -3.71 14.66 7.57
C SER A 74 -3.48 13.60 6.49
N GLY A 75 -3.41 12.30 6.83
CA GLY A 75 -3.08 11.27 5.85
C GLY A 75 -3.34 9.83 6.28
N ALA A 76 -3.63 8.99 5.29
CA ALA A 76 -3.64 7.54 5.44
C ALA A 76 -2.20 7.04 5.57
N THR A 77 -1.75 6.81 6.81
CA THR A 77 -0.39 6.36 7.12
C THR A 77 -0.41 5.00 7.81
N ALA A 78 0.75 4.34 7.87
CA ALA A 78 0.93 3.12 8.68
C ALA A 78 1.28 3.42 10.15
N VAL A 79 1.01 4.64 10.65
CA VAL A 79 1.46 5.10 11.97
C VAL A 79 0.97 4.19 13.10
N PHE A 80 -0.26 3.71 13.01
CA PHE A 80 -0.81 2.84 14.05
C PHE A 80 -0.18 1.46 14.06
N MET A 81 0.37 0.98 12.93
CA MET A 81 1.11 -0.28 12.90
C MET A 81 2.46 -0.19 13.58
N TRP A 82 3.13 0.97 13.53
CA TRP A 82 4.55 1.06 13.84
C TRP A 82 4.87 1.88 15.09
N HIS A 83 4.10 2.95 15.35
CA HIS A 83 4.37 3.85 16.47
C HIS A 83 4.18 3.14 17.81
N ILE A 84 5.17 3.19 18.69
CA ILE A 84 5.18 2.43 19.96
C ILE A 84 4.03 2.80 20.91
N ASN A 85 3.51 4.03 20.79
CA ASN A 85 2.35 4.50 21.55
C ASN A 85 1.01 4.28 20.86
N SER A 86 0.97 3.63 19.68
CA SER A 86 -0.30 3.31 19.03
C SER A 86 -1.12 2.30 19.83
N PRO A 87 -2.46 2.30 19.69
CA PRO A 87 -3.31 1.26 20.26
C PRO A 87 -2.85 -0.15 19.91
N LEU A 88 -2.44 -0.40 18.65
CA LEU A 88 -1.99 -1.72 18.22
C LEU A 88 -0.71 -2.18 18.92
N LYS A 89 0.25 -1.27 19.16
CA LYS A 89 1.50 -1.61 19.86
C LYS A 89 1.30 -1.73 21.36
N LYS A 90 0.52 -0.83 21.96
CA LYS A 90 0.21 -0.87 23.40
C LYS A 90 -0.61 -2.11 23.76
N TYR A 91 -1.56 -2.51 22.92
CA TYR A 91 -2.33 -3.73 23.20
C TYR A 91 -1.47 -4.99 23.20
N MET A 92 -0.44 -5.08 22.33
CA MET A 92 0.49 -6.21 22.37
C MET A 92 1.20 -6.38 23.73
N THR A 93 1.47 -5.29 24.45
CA THR A 93 2.21 -5.36 25.71
C THR A 93 1.34 -5.91 26.86
N VAL A 94 0.03 -5.69 26.79
CA VAL A 94 -0.98 -6.14 27.77
C VAL A 94 -1.78 -7.36 27.31
N TYR A 95 -1.52 -7.87 26.10
CA TYR A 95 -2.25 -9.00 25.54
C TYR A 95 -2.06 -10.27 26.40
N PRO A 96 -3.13 -10.95 26.84
CA PRO A 96 -3.02 -12.06 27.80
C PRO A 96 -2.17 -13.23 27.33
N ARG A 97 -2.14 -13.51 26.01
CA ARG A 97 -1.34 -14.58 25.41
C ARG A 97 -0.01 -14.07 24.83
N ARG A 98 0.52 -12.96 25.36
CA ARG A 98 1.81 -12.42 24.93
C ARG A 98 2.93 -13.43 25.18
N SER A 99 3.79 -13.54 24.18
CA SER A 99 5.04 -14.29 24.23
C SER A 99 6.23 -13.33 24.37
N ASN A 100 7.32 -13.79 24.99
CA ASN A 100 8.60 -13.08 25.01
C ASN A 100 9.17 -12.87 23.59
N TYR A 101 8.80 -13.76 22.66
CA TYR A 101 9.10 -13.58 21.23
C TYR A 101 8.07 -12.67 20.57
N TYR A 102 8.52 -11.46 20.20
CA TYR A 102 7.72 -10.44 19.51
C TYR A 102 6.92 -11.02 18.34
N PHE A 103 7.56 -11.82 17.48
CA PHE A 103 6.94 -12.38 16.29
C PHE A 103 5.74 -13.29 16.61
N LYS A 104 5.79 -14.04 17.73
CA LYS A 104 4.65 -14.89 18.15
C LYS A 104 3.46 -14.03 18.59
N THR A 105 3.71 -13.01 19.41
CA THR A 105 2.66 -12.07 19.86
C THR A 105 2.05 -11.30 18.68
N TRP A 106 2.90 -10.82 17.75
CA TRP A 106 2.47 -10.12 16.54
C TRP A 106 1.51 -10.97 15.71
N ASN A 107 1.82 -12.27 15.57
CA ASN A 107 0.95 -13.20 14.85
C ASN A 107 -0.32 -13.53 15.64
N ALA A 108 -0.24 -13.67 16.96
CA ALA A 108 -1.39 -13.99 17.80
C ALA A 108 -2.48 -12.91 17.80
N VAL A 109 -2.10 -11.62 17.76
CA VAL A 109 -3.07 -10.51 17.68
C VAL A 109 -3.56 -10.24 16.26
N GLY A 110 -2.87 -10.72 15.23
CA GLY A 110 -3.22 -10.50 13.82
C GLY A 110 -4.67 -10.84 13.46
N PRO A 111 -5.21 -12.03 13.85
CA PRO A 111 -6.61 -12.36 13.63
C PRO A 111 -7.60 -11.43 14.36
N ILE A 112 -7.28 -11.03 15.60
CA ILE A 112 -8.09 -10.09 16.39
C ILE A 112 -8.17 -8.76 15.65
N TYR A 113 -7.02 -8.26 15.19
CA TYR A 113 -6.90 -7.00 14.44
C TYR A 113 -7.61 -7.05 13.08
N ASN A 114 -7.55 -8.18 12.38
CA ASN A 114 -8.33 -8.37 11.16
C ASN A 114 -9.85 -8.28 11.43
N ASN A 115 -10.34 -8.96 12.46
CA ASN A 115 -11.76 -8.95 12.79
C ASN A 115 -12.21 -7.56 13.30
N PHE A 116 -11.38 -6.91 14.10
CA PHE A 116 -11.54 -5.53 14.52
C PHE A 116 -11.64 -4.58 13.33
N GLY A 117 -10.68 -4.62 12.41
CA GLY A 117 -10.65 -3.71 11.28
C GLY A 117 -11.91 -3.84 10.40
N LYS A 118 -12.33 -5.08 10.12
CA LYS A 118 -13.60 -5.35 9.44
C LYS A 118 -14.80 -4.79 10.21
N ALA A 119 -14.86 -5.03 11.51
CA ALA A 119 -15.96 -4.60 12.35
C ALA A 119 -16.14 -3.07 12.39
N VAL A 120 -15.04 -2.32 12.44
CA VAL A 120 -15.08 -0.85 12.42
C VAL A 120 -15.48 -0.34 11.05
N ILE A 121 -14.80 -0.80 9.99
CA ILE A 121 -15.00 -0.32 8.62
C ILE A 121 -16.42 -0.62 8.13
N LEU A 122 -16.96 -1.81 8.43
CA LEU A 122 -18.31 -2.19 8.02
C LEU A 122 -19.41 -1.43 8.77
N GLN A 123 -19.14 -0.96 9.99
CA GLN A 123 -20.08 -0.12 10.72
C GLN A 123 -20.04 1.34 10.25
N ASN A 124 -18.86 1.82 9.84
CA ASN A 124 -18.63 3.21 9.46
C ASN A 124 -18.03 3.33 8.04
N PRO A 125 -18.70 2.83 6.97
CA PRO A 125 -18.12 2.80 5.62
C PRO A 125 -17.93 4.21 5.05
N GLY A 126 -18.84 5.14 5.33
CA GLY A 126 -18.70 6.55 4.89
C GLY A 126 -17.49 7.23 5.52
N SER A 127 -17.29 7.01 6.82
CA SER A 127 -16.11 7.51 7.54
C SER A 127 -14.82 6.87 7.04
N TYR A 128 -14.84 5.58 6.73
CA TYR A 128 -13.70 4.91 6.11
C TYR A 128 -13.30 5.56 4.77
N VAL A 129 -14.29 5.87 3.93
CA VAL A 129 -14.03 6.59 2.68
C VAL A 129 -13.41 7.96 2.96
N LYS A 130 -13.97 8.71 3.90
CA LYS A 130 -13.55 10.09 4.22
C LYS A 130 -12.16 10.17 4.87
N HIS A 131 -11.89 9.32 5.87
CA HIS A 131 -10.73 9.42 6.75
C HIS A 131 -9.58 8.49 6.35
N PHE A 132 -9.83 7.49 5.51
CA PHE A 132 -8.77 6.64 4.97
C PHE A 132 -8.67 6.73 3.45
N VAL A 133 -9.73 6.35 2.71
CA VAL A 133 -9.65 6.19 1.24
C VAL A 133 -9.33 7.49 0.52
N VAL A 134 -9.99 8.60 0.84
CA VAL A 134 -9.76 9.90 0.19
C VAL A 134 -8.35 10.44 0.46
N PRO A 135 -7.86 10.48 1.71
CA PRO A 135 -6.45 10.80 1.98
C PRO A 135 -5.48 9.86 1.26
N ASN A 136 -5.79 8.56 1.23
CA ASN A 136 -4.95 7.56 0.58
C ASN A 136 -4.90 7.72 -0.94
N LEU A 137 -6.01 8.11 -1.57
CA LEU A 137 -6.08 8.43 -3.00
C LEU A 137 -5.19 9.63 -3.34
N LYS A 138 -5.17 10.67 -2.49
CA LYS A 138 -4.24 11.80 -2.66
C LYS A 138 -2.79 11.33 -2.59
N ALA A 139 -2.47 10.44 -1.65
CA ALA A 139 -1.16 9.80 -1.53
C ALA A 139 -0.89 8.75 -2.64
N TYR A 140 -1.88 8.30 -3.39
CA TYR A 140 -1.66 7.50 -4.59
C TYR A 140 -1.24 8.38 -5.75
N LEU A 141 -1.92 9.51 -5.94
CA LEU A 141 -1.59 10.47 -6.98
C LEU A 141 -0.25 11.14 -6.72
N PHE A 142 0.03 11.61 -5.51
CA PHE A 142 1.30 12.24 -5.14
C PHE A 142 1.98 11.46 -4.01
N PRO A 143 2.67 10.34 -4.32
CA PRO A 143 3.12 9.40 -3.30
C PRO A 143 4.21 9.97 -2.39
N PRO A 144 4.10 9.78 -1.06
CA PRO A 144 5.19 10.07 -0.15
C PRO A 144 6.38 9.13 -0.41
N LEU A 145 7.59 9.63 -0.27
CA LEU A 145 8.82 8.86 -0.48
C LEU A 145 9.07 7.84 0.62
N GLU A 146 8.70 8.17 1.87
CA GLU A 146 8.86 7.30 3.05
C GLU A 146 10.32 6.78 3.15
N MET A 147 10.58 5.49 2.92
CA MET A 147 11.94 4.93 3.01
C MET A 147 12.94 5.53 1.99
N TYR A 148 12.46 6.18 0.93
CA TYR A 148 13.30 6.83 -0.08
C TYR A 148 13.62 8.29 0.25
N GLU A 149 13.06 8.84 1.33
CA GLU A 149 13.33 10.21 1.77
C GLU A 149 14.68 10.30 2.50
N THR A 150 14.99 9.30 3.32
CA THR A 150 16.18 9.26 4.17
C THR A 150 16.96 7.98 3.94
N TYR A 151 18.29 8.11 3.86
CA TYR A 151 19.15 6.94 3.70
C TYR A 151 19.18 6.12 4.98
N MET A 152 18.81 4.84 4.91
CA MET A 152 18.73 3.93 6.06
C MET A 152 17.83 4.45 7.20
N GLU A 153 16.79 5.24 6.89
CA GLU A 153 15.89 5.85 7.89
C GLU A 153 16.65 6.65 8.98
N ASP A 154 17.74 7.31 8.60
CA ASP A 154 18.67 8.05 9.48
C ASP A 154 19.35 7.19 10.55
N HIS A 155 19.33 5.86 10.41
CA HIS A 155 20.09 4.96 11.26
C HIS A 155 21.52 4.77 10.76
N ASP A 156 22.48 4.97 11.67
CA ASP A 156 23.91 4.76 11.42
C ASP A 156 24.33 3.29 11.58
N THR A 157 23.38 2.42 11.93
CA THR A 157 23.63 1.02 12.28
C THR A 157 22.63 0.06 11.63
N ILE A 158 23.17 -1.05 11.13
CA ILE A 158 22.44 -2.19 10.59
C ILE A 158 22.15 -3.14 11.75
N ALA A 159 20.94 -3.71 11.78
CA ALA A 159 20.56 -4.67 12.81
C ALA A 159 21.54 -5.87 12.85
N ALA A 160 21.95 -6.30 14.04
CA ALA A 160 22.92 -7.38 14.23
C ALA A 160 22.50 -8.72 13.57
N VAL A 161 21.19 -8.96 13.43
CA VAL A 161 20.67 -10.12 12.68
C VAL A 161 21.00 -10.03 11.19
N ALA A 162 20.83 -8.86 10.58
CA ALA A 162 21.15 -8.62 9.17
C ALA A 162 22.65 -8.66 8.93
N GLN A 163 23.45 -8.06 9.82
CA GLN A 163 24.91 -8.15 9.76
C GLN A 163 25.39 -9.61 9.74
N ARG A 164 24.85 -10.45 10.63
CA ARG A 164 25.21 -11.87 10.71
C ARG A 164 24.73 -12.66 9.49
N TYR A 165 23.51 -12.41 9.03
CA TYR A 165 22.91 -13.14 7.91
C TYR A 165 23.61 -12.84 6.58
N TYR A 166 23.92 -11.56 6.31
CA TYR A 166 24.57 -11.13 5.08
C TYR A 166 26.10 -11.09 5.19
N HIS A 167 26.67 -11.53 6.31
CA HIS A 167 28.11 -11.56 6.57
C HIS A 167 28.80 -10.18 6.38
N TYR A 168 28.15 -9.10 6.81
CA TYR A 168 28.74 -7.76 6.72
C TYR A 168 29.89 -7.58 7.72
N LYS A 169 31.00 -7.02 7.23
CA LYS A 169 32.20 -6.74 8.03
C LYS A 169 31.95 -5.76 9.17
N SER A 170 30.99 -4.85 8.99
CA SER A 170 30.61 -3.84 9.97
C SER A 170 29.09 -3.73 10.04
N ASN A 171 28.56 -3.35 11.19
CA ASN A 171 27.17 -2.94 11.33
C ASN A 171 26.99 -1.44 11.07
N LYS A 172 28.05 -0.67 10.80
CA LYS A 172 27.92 0.76 10.53
C LYS A 172 27.47 1.00 9.10
N SER A 173 26.51 1.92 8.95
CA SER A 173 26.09 2.45 7.67
C SER A 173 27.26 3.14 6.97
N PRO A 174 27.47 2.95 5.66
CA PRO A 174 28.47 3.69 4.91
C PRO A 174 28.25 5.20 5.03
N LYS A 175 29.35 5.97 4.86
CA LYS A 175 29.25 7.42 4.71
C LYS A 175 28.36 7.72 3.51
N HIS A 176 27.38 8.61 3.70
CA HIS A 176 26.42 9.01 2.69
C HIS A 176 26.20 10.52 2.78
N HIS A 177 25.65 11.09 1.70
CA HIS A 177 25.22 12.47 1.67
C HIS A 177 23.68 12.50 1.67
N PRO A 178 23.03 12.82 2.80
CA PRO A 178 21.56 12.80 2.92
C PRO A 178 20.87 13.61 1.82
N ILE A 179 21.43 14.77 1.48
CA ILE A 179 20.91 15.66 0.43
C ILE A 179 20.91 14.98 -0.93
N LEU A 180 21.97 14.24 -1.28
CA LEU A 180 22.05 13.56 -2.57
C LEU A 180 20.98 12.47 -2.71
N TYR A 181 20.68 11.78 -1.60
CA TYR A 181 19.63 10.76 -1.57
C TYR A 181 18.25 11.36 -1.81
N ALA A 182 17.90 12.42 -1.06
CA ALA A 182 16.63 13.12 -1.25
C ALA A 182 16.47 13.71 -2.66
N VAL A 183 17.51 14.38 -3.18
CA VAL A 183 17.50 14.97 -4.53
C VAL A 183 17.37 13.90 -5.62
N ALA A 184 17.92 12.70 -5.41
CA ALA A 184 17.82 11.62 -6.39
C ALA A 184 16.40 11.04 -6.49
N PHE A 185 15.65 10.96 -5.38
CA PHE A 185 14.33 10.31 -5.35
C PHE A 185 13.15 11.27 -5.46
N GLU A 186 13.28 12.55 -5.09
CA GLU A 186 12.18 13.52 -5.18
C GLU A 186 11.57 13.65 -6.60
N PRO A 187 12.37 13.64 -7.70
CA PRO A 187 11.82 13.65 -9.05
C PRO A 187 10.89 12.47 -9.36
N MET A 188 11.06 11.31 -8.68
CA MET A 188 10.25 10.11 -8.94
C MET A 188 8.77 10.33 -8.64
N ARG A 189 8.41 11.23 -7.72
CA ARG A 189 7.02 11.58 -7.40
C ARG A 189 6.32 12.18 -8.62
N TYR A 190 6.98 13.12 -9.27
CA TYR A 190 6.48 13.80 -10.47
C TYR A 190 6.51 12.88 -11.69
N ILE A 191 7.58 12.10 -11.86
CA ILE A 191 7.70 11.13 -12.96
C ILE A 191 6.57 10.09 -12.87
N SER A 192 6.26 9.58 -11.68
CA SER A 192 5.16 8.63 -11.50
C SER A 192 3.82 9.23 -11.94
N ILE A 193 3.52 10.48 -11.57
CA ILE A 193 2.29 11.16 -12.01
C ILE A 193 2.25 11.29 -13.53
N ILE A 194 3.33 11.80 -14.13
CA ILE A 194 3.40 12.03 -15.57
C ILE A 194 3.20 10.71 -16.32
N ILE A 195 3.89 9.64 -15.91
CA ILE A 195 3.74 8.33 -16.56
C ILE A 195 2.30 7.82 -16.45
N ASN A 196 1.68 7.89 -15.27
CA ASN A 196 0.30 7.43 -15.09
C ASN A 196 -0.71 8.27 -15.90
N LEU A 197 -0.55 9.59 -15.92
CA LEU A 197 -1.40 10.48 -16.72
C LEU A 197 -1.25 10.22 -18.22
N VAL A 198 -0.02 10.18 -18.73
CA VAL A 198 0.25 9.92 -20.15
C VAL A 198 -0.25 8.52 -20.52
N PHE A 199 -0.06 7.51 -19.65
CA PHE A 199 -0.60 6.18 -19.85
C PHE A 199 -2.12 6.19 -20.02
N ILE A 200 -2.86 6.83 -19.11
CA ILE A 200 -4.33 6.92 -19.19
C ILE A 200 -4.76 7.63 -20.47
N LEU A 201 -4.12 8.75 -20.83
CA LEU A 201 -4.45 9.50 -22.04
C LEU A 201 -4.19 8.69 -23.32
N CYS A 202 -3.03 8.05 -23.42
CA CYS A 202 -2.68 7.19 -24.56
C CYS A 202 -3.59 5.96 -24.63
N TYR A 203 -3.97 5.39 -23.48
CA TYR A 203 -4.92 4.28 -23.40
C TYR A 203 -6.30 4.70 -23.94
N ILE A 204 -6.86 5.81 -23.47
CA ILE A 204 -8.12 6.35 -23.98
C ILE A 204 -8.02 6.63 -25.49
N GLY A 205 -6.95 7.27 -25.93
CA GLY A 205 -6.70 7.55 -27.34
C GLY A 205 -6.66 6.28 -28.22
N TYR A 206 -6.11 5.19 -27.71
CA TYR A 206 -6.06 3.90 -28.41
C TYR A 206 -7.46 3.33 -28.70
N PHE A 207 -8.40 3.45 -27.74
CA PHE A 207 -9.78 2.99 -27.94
C PHE A 207 -10.59 3.96 -28.79
N VAL A 208 -10.47 5.28 -28.56
CA VAL A 208 -11.19 6.31 -29.32
C VAL A 208 -10.78 6.31 -30.80
N SER A 209 -9.53 5.97 -31.12
CA SER A 209 -9.03 5.87 -32.49
C SER A 209 -9.28 4.51 -33.16
N ASP A 210 -10.03 3.61 -32.52
CA ASP A 210 -10.33 2.27 -33.02
C ASP A 210 -9.09 1.43 -33.38
N LYS A 211 -7.92 1.75 -32.80
CA LYS A 211 -6.65 1.07 -33.09
C LYS A 211 -6.68 -0.41 -32.71
N TYR A 212 -7.45 -0.76 -31.68
CA TYR A 212 -7.68 -2.15 -31.28
C TYR A 212 -8.22 -3.02 -32.42
N LYS A 213 -8.92 -2.45 -33.42
CA LYS A 213 -9.41 -3.20 -34.60
C LYS A 213 -8.29 -3.58 -35.58
N LYS A 214 -7.17 -2.87 -35.57
CA LYS A 214 -6.05 -3.02 -36.52
C LYS A 214 -4.87 -3.79 -35.94
N GLU A 215 -4.76 -3.84 -34.62
CA GLU A 215 -3.65 -4.51 -33.94
C GLU A 215 -3.88 -6.02 -33.77
N PRO A 216 -2.78 -6.80 -33.63
CA PRO A 216 -2.88 -8.24 -33.36
C PRO A 216 -3.71 -8.55 -32.12
N ARG A 217 -4.53 -9.61 -32.18
CA ARG A 217 -5.37 -10.06 -31.06
C ARG A 217 -4.57 -10.27 -29.77
N LEU A 218 -3.37 -10.84 -29.88
CA LEU A 218 -2.49 -11.09 -28.73
C LEU A 218 -2.15 -9.79 -27.98
N TYR A 219 -1.91 -8.69 -28.71
CA TYR A 219 -1.64 -7.40 -28.11
C TYR A 219 -2.85 -6.89 -27.31
N ASN A 220 -4.05 -6.91 -27.91
CA ASN A 220 -5.27 -6.49 -27.23
C ASN A 220 -5.54 -7.32 -25.97
N GLN A 221 -5.25 -8.62 -26.00
CA GLN A 221 -5.35 -9.49 -24.82
C GLN A 221 -4.33 -9.12 -23.75
N ALA A 222 -3.07 -8.87 -24.13
CA ALA A 222 -2.04 -8.44 -23.20
C ALA A 222 -2.39 -7.08 -22.56
N LEU A 223 -2.86 -6.12 -23.37
CA LEU A 223 -3.32 -4.82 -22.90
C LEU A 223 -4.51 -4.97 -21.96
N LEU A 224 -5.50 -5.81 -22.28
CA LEU A 224 -6.65 -6.06 -21.41
C LEU A 224 -6.23 -6.70 -20.07
N CYS A 225 -5.36 -7.71 -20.10
CA CYS A 225 -4.80 -8.33 -18.90
C CYS A 225 -4.06 -7.31 -18.04
N PHE A 226 -3.25 -6.45 -18.67
CA PHE A 226 -2.54 -5.38 -17.98
C PHE A 226 -3.51 -4.35 -17.39
N THR A 227 -4.54 -3.92 -18.12
CA THR A 227 -5.56 -3.00 -17.60
C THR A 227 -6.28 -3.60 -16.40
N ALA A 228 -6.69 -4.86 -16.46
CA ALA A 228 -7.34 -5.54 -15.35
C ALA A 228 -6.42 -5.59 -14.11
N PHE A 229 -5.13 -5.87 -14.32
CA PHE A 229 -4.12 -5.83 -13.28
C PHE A 229 -3.89 -4.42 -12.72
N TYR A 230 -3.79 -3.40 -13.58
CA TYR A 230 -3.56 -2.01 -13.23
C TYR A 230 -4.72 -1.45 -12.39
N ILE A 231 -5.97 -1.69 -12.83
CA ILE A 231 -7.18 -1.30 -12.08
C ILE A 231 -7.27 -2.06 -10.75
N GLY A 232 -7.00 -3.38 -10.76
CA GLY A 232 -6.96 -4.18 -9.55
C GLY A 232 -5.91 -3.68 -8.55
N ASN A 233 -4.72 -3.33 -9.03
CA ASN A 233 -3.65 -2.76 -8.23
C ASN A 233 -4.03 -1.39 -7.63
N PHE A 234 -4.64 -0.51 -8.43
CA PHE A 234 -5.16 0.78 -7.98
C PHE A 234 -6.14 0.60 -6.82
N PHE A 235 -7.17 -0.23 -6.97
CA PHE A 235 -8.15 -0.46 -5.91
C PHE A 235 -7.53 -1.14 -4.69
N PHE A 236 -6.61 -2.08 -4.90
CA PHE A 236 -5.91 -2.74 -3.80
C PHE A 236 -5.12 -1.73 -2.96
N ILE A 237 -4.35 -0.84 -3.59
CA ILE A 237 -3.55 0.16 -2.87
C ILE A 237 -4.49 1.17 -2.22
N VAL A 238 -5.36 1.82 -3.00
CA VAL A 238 -6.20 2.92 -2.51
C VAL A 238 -7.15 2.48 -1.40
N LEU A 239 -7.66 1.24 -1.45
CA LEU A 239 -8.63 0.75 -0.48
C LEU A 239 -8.04 -0.08 0.66
N LEU A 240 -6.81 -0.58 0.62
CA LEU A 240 -6.36 -1.57 1.63
C LEU A 240 -4.98 -1.31 2.23
N ALA A 241 -4.21 -0.35 1.70
CA ALA A 241 -2.88 -0.08 2.20
C ALA A 241 -2.51 1.40 2.08
N PRO A 242 -1.84 2.00 3.08
CA PRO A 242 -1.26 3.34 2.95
C PRO A 242 -0.37 3.46 1.70
N SER A 243 -0.74 4.34 0.79
CA SER A 243 -0.06 4.55 -0.47
C SER A 243 1.26 5.27 -0.25
N VAL A 244 2.32 4.70 -0.81
CA VAL A 244 3.69 5.19 -0.71
C VAL A 244 4.42 4.92 -2.02
N MET A 245 5.58 5.55 -2.21
CA MET A 245 6.36 5.48 -3.44
C MET A 245 6.70 4.05 -3.87
N ARG A 246 7.07 3.15 -2.93
CA ARG A 246 7.42 1.75 -3.27
C ARG A 246 6.30 0.98 -4.00
N TYR A 247 5.03 1.32 -3.75
CA TYR A 247 3.90 0.69 -4.45
C TYR A 247 3.70 1.28 -5.84
N ASN A 248 3.99 2.57 -6.00
CA ASN A 248 3.93 3.27 -7.27
C ASN A 248 5.07 2.87 -8.22
N ILE A 249 6.29 2.67 -7.71
CA ILE A 249 7.44 2.25 -8.54
C ILE A 249 7.11 0.99 -9.33
N PHE A 250 6.55 -0.02 -8.66
CA PHE A 250 6.23 -1.29 -9.30
C PHE A 250 5.24 -1.15 -10.47
N ILE A 251 4.12 -0.45 -10.27
CA ILE A 251 3.12 -0.29 -11.33
C ILE A 251 3.62 0.63 -12.45
N THR A 252 4.38 1.67 -12.11
CA THR A 252 4.99 2.60 -13.08
C THR A 252 6.03 1.89 -13.94
N THR A 253 6.89 1.03 -13.37
CA THR A 253 7.86 0.22 -14.12
C THR A 253 7.16 -0.73 -15.09
N LEU A 254 6.09 -1.40 -14.67
CA LEU A 254 5.33 -2.30 -15.55
C LEU A 254 4.55 -1.55 -16.64
N SER A 255 4.10 -0.33 -16.35
CA SER A 255 3.38 0.52 -17.31
C SER A 255 4.28 1.03 -18.43
N PHE A 256 5.57 1.23 -18.16
CA PHE A 256 6.52 1.85 -19.08
C PHE A 256 6.62 1.20 -20.48
N PRO A 257 6.85 -0.12 -20.63
CA PRO A 257 6.93 -0.74 -21.96
C PRO A 257 5.61 -0.63 -22.75
N ILE A 258 4.47 -0.74 -22.06
CA ILE A 258 3.15 -0.63 -22.69
C ILE A 258 2.90 0.81 -23.13
N LEU A 259 3.31 1.78 -22.30
CA LEU A 259 3.21 3.19 -22.63
C LEU A 259 4.03 3.54 -23.89
N LEU A 260 5.27 3.08 -23.98
CA LEU A 260 6.11 3.33 -25.18
C LEU A 260 5.42 2.85 -26.46
N TYR A 261 4.81 1.67 -26.40
CA TYR A 261 4.06 1.14 -27.53
C TYR A 261 2.80 1.97 -27.85
N LEU A 262 2.02 2.36 -26.84
CA LEU A 262 0.85 3.21 -27.04
C LEU A 262 1.21 4.57 -27.65
N ILE A 263 2.36 5.14 -27.27
CA ILE A 263 2.90 6.38 -27.88
C ILE A 263 3.25 6.15 -29.35
N GLN A 264 3.95 5.05 -29.68
CA GLN A 264 4.25 4.71 -31.07
C GLN A 264 2.97 4.64 -31.93
N GLN A 265 1.91 4.06 -31.38
CA GLN A 265 0.62 3.97 -32.04
C GLN A 265 -0.06 5.33 -32.21
N ALA A 266 0.04 6.21 -31.22
CA ALA A 266 -0.48 7.58 -31.30
C ALA A 266 0.27 8.41 -32.36
N SER A 267 1.60 8.35 -32.40
CA SER A 267 2.41 9.10 -33.37
C SER A 267 2.12 8.68 -34.82
N SER A 268 1.86 7.40 -35.06
CA SER A 268 1.46 6.92 -36.40
C SER A 268 0.13 7.51 -36.91
N LEU A 269 -0.76 7.96 -36.01
CA LEU A 269 -2.02 8.62 -36.36
C LEU A 269 -1.80 10.09 -36.72
N ALA A 270 -0.99 10.79 -35.93
CA ALA A 270 -0.65 12.19 -36.17
C ALA A 270 -0.02 12.39 -37.55
N ASN A 271 0.94 11.53 -37.92
CA ASN A 271 1.57 11.57 -39.25
C ASN A 271 0.57 11.30 -40.38
N LYS A 272 -0.37 10.35 -40.22
CA LYS A 272 -1.38 10.07 -41.27
C LYS A 272 -2.39 11.20 -41.45
N ARG A 273 -2.83 11.86 -40.37
CA ARG A 273 -3.70 13.03 -40.46
C ARG A 273 -3.02 14.20 -41.16
N SER A 274 -1.78 14.51 -40.76
CA SER A 274 -0.99 15.58 -41.40
C SER A 274 -0.80 15.35 -42.90
N ILE A 275 -0.50 14.12 -43.33
CA ILE A 275 -0.39 13.79 -44.76
C ILE A 275 -1.73 13.99 -45.49
N ASN A 276 -2.84 13.53 -44.90
CA ASN A 276 -4.16 13.69 -45.52
C ASN A 276 -4.61 15.16 -45.60
N GLU A 277 -4.26 15.98 -44.60
CA GLU A 277 -4.53 17.42 -44.62
C GLU A 277 -3.71 18.15 -45.70
N ILE A 278 -2.44 17.76 -45.88
CA ILE A 278 -1.61 18.27 -46.98
C ILE A 278 -2.20 17.89 -48.34
N ILE A 279 -2.65 16.64 -48.52
CA ILE A 279 -3.28 16.18 -49.76
C ILE A 279 -4.62 16.90 -50.01
N ALA A 280 -5.40 17.20 -48.97
CA ALA A 280 -6.67 17.90 -49.10
C ALA A 280 -6.53 19.41 -49.39
N ALA A 281 -5.37 19.99 -49.09
CA ALA A 281 -5.05 21.39 -49.34
C ALA A 281 -4.32 21.65 -50.67
N ALA A 282 -3.91 20.58 -51.38
CA ALA A 282 -3.28 20.61 -52.70
C ALA A 282 -4.30 20.35 -53.81
#